data_AF-A0A453MGG1-F1
#
_entry.id   AF-A0A453MGG1-F1
#
_cell.length_a   1.000
_cell.length_b   1.000
_cell.length_c   1.000
_cell.angle_alpha   90.00
_cell.angle_beta   90.00
_cell.angle_gamma   90.00
#
_symmetry.space_group_name_H-M   'P 1'
#
loop_
_entity.id
_entity.type
_entity.pdbx_description
1 polymer ?
#
loop_
_entity_poly.entity_id
_entity_poly.type
_entity_poly.pdbx_seq_one_letter_code
_entity_poly.pdbx_strand_id
1 'polypeptide(L)'
;LHSNLKFVQLFRRETKLVSEVEYYLTNLISAKMFIINVNGHSLSMEESEFQKHMESAKLGTQMSVASPSSSQGLATSTSGLQKQIDAEGSRFPFMDSETENLTQAELKQLHGLYRKTVTRYTLLSKALRKLSIDEDQLLASVDDS
;
A
#
# COMPACT_ATOMS: atom_id res chain seq x y z
N LEU A 1 -2.25 -1.08 12.03
CA LEU A 1 -1.90 -2.47 12.43
C LEU A 1 -2.80 -3.04 13.55
N HIS A 2 -2.97 -2.36 14.69
CA HIS A 2 -3.75 -2.88 15.84
C HIS A 2 -5.13 -3.43 15.45
N SER A 3 -5.91 -2.69 14.65
CA SER A 3 -7.25 -3.09 14.19
C SER A 3 -7.22 -4.29 13.25
N ASN A 4 -6.22 -4.40 12.36
CA ASN A 4 -6.09 -5.54 11.44
C ASN A 4 -5.88 -6.85 12.21
N LEU A 5 -5.04 -6.85 13.24
CA LEU A 5 -4.84 -8.05 14.06
C LEU A 5 -6.10 -8.45 14.81
N LYS A 6 -6.81 -7.47 15.41
CA LYS A 6 -8.12 -7.73 16.04
C LYS A 6 -9.13 -8.30 15.05
N PHE A 7 -9.17 -7.79 13.83
CA PHE A 7 -10.06 -8.28 12.79
C PHE A 7 -9.77 -9.75 12.46
N VAL A 8 -8.50 -10.11 12.25
CA VAL A 8 -8.11 -11.50 11.99
C VAL A 8 -8.47 -12.40 13.17
N GLN A 9 -8.20 -11.98 14.41
CA GLN A 9 -8.53 -12.76 15.61
C GLN A 9 -10.05 -13.00 15.77
N LEU A 10 -10.89 -12.04 15.38
CA LEU A 10 -12.34 -12.13 15.58
C LEU A 10 -13.08 -12.79 14.42
N PHE A 11 -12.63 -12.58 13.19
CA PHE A 11 -13.41 -12.92 11.99
C PHE A 11 -12.77 -14.00 11.10
N ARG A 12 -11.54 -14.44 11.39
CA ARG A 12 -10.94 -15.55 10.66
C ARG A 12 -11.59 -16.86 11.10
N ARG A 13 -11.92 -17.74 10.14
CA ARG A 13 -12.39 -19.09 10.44
C ARG A 13 -11.30 -19.87 11.18
N GLU A 14 -11.61 -20.39 12.37
CA GLU A 14 -10.67 -21.14 13.21
C GLU A 14 -10.05 -22.33 12.47
N THR A 15 -10.83 -23.02 11.62
CA THR A 15 -10.34 -24.14 10.79
C THR A 15 -9.27 -23.74 9.77
N LYS A 16 -9.09 -22.44 9.50
CA LYS A 16 -8.07 -21.87 8.61
C LYS A 16 -6.97 -21.14 9.37
N LEU A 17 -6.99 -21.21 10.69
CA LEU A 17 -6.03 -20.58 11.60
C LEU A 17 -5.49 -21.64 12.55
N VAL A 18 -4.82 -22.63 11.98
CA VAL A 18 -4.21 -23.76 12.68
C VAL A 18 -2.79 -23.96 12.17
N SER A 19 -1.94 -24.63 12.95
CA SER A 19 -0.55 -24.96 12.59
C SER A 19 0.29 -23.70 12.33
N GLU A 20 1.07 -23.66 11.24
CA GLU A 20 1.99 -22.57 10.92
C GLU A 20 1.32 -21.19 10.89
N VAL A 21 0.08 -21.10 10.38
CA VAL A 21 -0.63 -19.82 10.28
C VAL A 21 -0.94 -19.24 11.66
N GLU A 22 -1.35 -20.09 12.59
CA GLU A 22 -1.60 -19.70 13.98
C GLU A 22 -0.30 -19.31 14.70
N TYR A 23 0.76 -20.07 14.45
CA TYR A 23 2.11 -19.77 14.97
C TYR A 23 2.59 -18.39 14.50
N TYR A 24 2.48 -18.08 13.20
CA TYR A 24 2.88 -16.77 12.68
C TYR A 24 2.00 -15.62 13.20
N LEU A 25 0.69 -15.85 13.35
CA LEU A 25 -0.18 -14.84 13.95
C LEU A 25 0.23 -14.54 15.39
N THR A 26 0.57 -15.57 16.16
CA THR A 26 1.07 -15.44 17.53
C THR A 26 2.37 -14.66 17.56
N ASN A 27 3.34 -14.99 16.71
CA ASN A 27 4.60 -14.25 16.60
C ASN A 27 4.35 -12.77 16.25
N LEU A 28 3.40 -12.48 15.36
CA LEU A 28 3.06 -11.12 14.98
C LEU A 28 2.38 -10.34 16.12
N ILE A 29 1.51 -11.00 16.90
CA ILE A 29 0.93 -10.41 18.12
C ILE A 29 2.03 -10.11 19.15
N SER A 30 2.95 -11.05 19.37
CA SER A 30 4.10 -10.87 20.26
C SER A 30 5.00 -9.72 19.81
N ALA A 31 5.29 -9.62 18.51
CA ALA A 31 6.06 -8.52 17.94
C ALA A 31 5.37 -7.16 18.15
N LYS A 32 4.05 -7.09 17.94
CA LYS A 32 3.27 -5.88 18.27
C LYS A 32 3.41 -5.51 19.74
N MET A 33 3.29 -6.48 20.64
CA MET A 33 3.43 -6.23 22.08
C MET A 33 4.83 -5.75 22.46
N PHE A 34 5.86 -6.31 21.83
CA PHE A 34 7.24 -5.83 22.00
C PHE A 34 7.39 -4.36 21.56
N ILE A 35 6.92 -4.00 20.37
CA ILE A 35 7.03 -2.64 19.84
C ILE A 35 6.29 -1.62 20.71
N ILE A 36 5.10 -1.97 21.24
CA ILE A 36 4.34 -1.07 22.12
C ILE A 36 5.08 -0.79 23.43
N ASN A 37 5.81 -1.78 23.95
CA ASN A 37 6.49 -1.69 25.24
C ASN A 37 8.00 -1.47 25.10
N VAL A 38 8.47 -1.08 23.92
CA VAL A 38 9.90 -0.93 23.64
C VAL A 38 10.50 0.20 24.48
N ASN A 39 11.68 -0.03 25.03
CA ASN A 39 12.49 0.89 25.82
C ASN A 39 13.98 0.61 25.58
N GLY A 40 14.88 1.43 26.15
CA GLY A 40 16.32 1.28 25.93
C GLY A 40 16.84 -0.10 26.36
N HIS A 41 16.42 -0.58 27.53
CA HIS A 41 16.81 -1.90 28.03
C HIS A 41 16.40 -3.05 27.08
N SER A 42 15.20 -2.98 26.49
CA SER A 42 14.67 -4.00 25.58
C SER A 42 15.48 -4.10 24.27
N LEU A 43 16.24 -3.06 23.95
CA LEU A 43 17.12 -2.99 22.79
C LEU A 43 18.61 -3.08 23.17
N SER A 44 18.91 -3.45 24.43
CA SER A 44 20.28 -3.52 24.97
C SER A 44 21.06 -2.21 24.84
N MET A 45 20.40 -1.07 25.03
CA MET A 45 21.01 0.27 24.99
C MET A 45 20.71 1.06 26.28
N GLU A 46 21.51 2.10 26.53
CA GLU A 46 21.25 3.01 27.65
C GLU A 46 19.98 3.83 27.38
N GLU A 47 19.21 4.13 28.42
CA GLU A 47 17.98 4.91 28.29
C GLU A 47 18.24 6.35 27.78
N SER A 48 19.38 6.94 28.12
CA SER A 48 19.76 8.28 27.62
C SER A 48 20.02 8.27 26.11
N GLU A 49 20.68 7.22 25.59
CA GLU A 49 20.92 7.00 24.18
C GLU A 49 19.60 6.73 23.43
N PHE A 50 18.74 5.88 23.99
CA PHE A 50 17.40 5.61 23.46
C PHE A 50 16.59 6.90 23.30
N GLN A 51 16.51 7.72 24.36
CA GLN A 51 15.77 8.97 24.36
C GLN A 51 16.33 9.96 23.32
N LYS A 52 17.66 10.07 23.21
CA LYS A 52 18.31 10.89 22.18
C LYS A 52 17.91 10.46 20.77
N HIS A 53 17.85 9.16 20.50
CA HIS A 53 17.39 8.64 19.21
C HIS A 53 15.91 8.94 18.96
N MET A 54 15.05 8.77 19.96
CA MET A 54 13.62 9.09 19.86
C MET A 54 13.37 10.56 19.57
N GLU A 55 14.11 11.47 20.22
CA GLU A 55 14.04 12.91 19.97
C GLU A 55 14.56 13.29 18.57
N SER A 56 15.68 12.71 18.16
CA SER A 56 16.22 12.90 16.81
C SER A 56 15.23 12.46 15.73
N ALA A 57 14.55 11.32 15.93
CA ALA A 57 13.53 10.82 15.01
C ALA A 57 12.28 11.73 14.97
N LYS A 58 11.85 12.28 16.11
CA LYS A 58 10.75 13.27 16.16
C LYS A 58 11.08 14.51 15.35
N LEU A 59 12.29 15.05 15.49
CA LEU A 59 12.74 16.22 14.72
C LEU A 59 12.85 15.94 13.22
N GLY A 60 13.40 14.78 12.85
CA GLY A 60 13.44 14.34 11.44
C GLY A 60 12.05 14.19 10.83
N THR A 61 11.07 13.73 11.61
CA THR A 61 9.67 13.64 11.17
C THR A 61 9.05 15.03 10.99
N GLN A 62 9.30 15.97 11.90
CA GLN A 62 8.77 17.35 11.79
C GLN A 62 9.35 18.12 10.58
N MET A 63 10.62 17.91 10.23
CA MET A 63 11.19 18.49 9.01
C MET A 63 10.60 17.90 7.72
N SER A 64 10.15 16.64 7.75
CA SER A 64 9.46 16.00 6.61
C SER A 64 7.99 16.43 6.48
N VAL A 65 7.33 16.77 7.60
CA VAL A 65 5.89 17.13 7.64
C VAL A 65 5.64 18.63 7.41
N ALA A 66 6.66 19.49 7.42
CA ALA A 66 6.52 20.92 7.06
C ALA A 66 6.33 21.17 5.54
N SER A 67 6.39 20.14 4.71
CA SER A 67 5.80 20.16 3.37
C SER A 67 4.34 19.73 3.47
N PRO A 68 3.36 20.56 3.08
CA PRO A 68 1.97 20.13 3.10
C PRO A 68 1.81 19.00 2.09
N SER A 69 1.28 17.88 2.58
CA SER A 69 0.65 16.79 1.83
C SER A 69 1.50 16.09 0.75
N SER A 70 2.15 15.02 1.15
CA SER A 70 2.14 13.78 0.37
C SER A 70 2.27 12.59 1.29
N SER A 71 1.24 11.76 1.33
CA SER A 71 1.20 10.48 2.02
C SER A 71 2.22 9.53 1.39
N GLN A 72 3.47 9.59 1.86
CA GLN A 72 4.46 8.55 1.59
C GLN A 72 4.18 7.36 2.52
N GLY A 73 3.53 6.35 1.95
CA GLY A 73 3.48 5.02 2.52
C GLY A 73 4.89 4.50 2.79
N LEU A 74 5.02 3.77 3.90
CA LEU A 74 6.17 2.96 4.28
C LEU A 74 6.75 2.21 3.08
N ALA A 75 7.91 2.64 2.60
CA ALA A 75 8.75 1.83 1.74
C ALA A 75 9.60 0.91 2.64
N THR A 76 9.19 -0.35 2.72
CA THR A 76 10.06 -1.42 3.18
C THR A 76 11.24 -1.51 2.21
N SER A 77 12.45 -1.30 2.71
CA SER A 77 13.68 -1.47 1.95
C SER A 77 13.77 -2.88 1.38
N THR A 78 13.49 -3.04 0.09
CA THR A 78 14.04 -4.12 -0.73
C THR A 78 15.06 -3.50 -1.68
N SER A 79 16.32 -3.65 -1.31
CA SER A 79 17.45 -3.47 -2.21
C SER A 79 17.30 -4.43 -3.39
N GLY A 80 17.07 -3.91 -4.60
CA GLY A 80 17.08 -4.73 -5.81
C GLY A 80 16.47 -4.04 -7.04
N LEU A 81 17.35 -3.61 -7.95
CA LEU A 81 17.10 -3.15 -9.33
C LEU A 81 16.28 -1.86 -9.53
N GLN A 82 17.05 -0.78 -9.69
CA GLN A 82 16.72 0.35 -10.57
C GLN A 82 16.44 -0.16 -12.00
N LYS A 83 15.17 -0.39 -12.35
CA LYS A 83 14.70 -0.22 -13.73
C LYS A 83 14.03 1.15 -13.81
N GLN A 84 14.63 2.06 -14.57
CA GLN A 84 13.92 3.24 -15.07
C GLN A 84 12.73 2.73 -15.87
N ILE A 85 11.53 2.82 -15.31
CA ILE A 85 10.30 2.75 -16.08
C ILE A 85 9.97 4.20 -16.37
N ASP A 86 10.01 4.55 -17.65
CA ASP A 86 9.65 5.85 -18.17
C ASP A 86 8.30 6.30 -17.57
N ALA A 87 8.38 7.28 -16.69
CA ALA A 87 7.28 7.80 -15.88
C ALA A 87 6.37 8.75 -16.68
N GLU A 88 5.97 8.33 -17.88
CA GLU A 88 5.03 9.11 -18.72
C GLU A 88 3.64 8.46 -18.80
N GLY A 89 3.49 7.22 -18.31
CA GLY A 89 2.23 6.46 -18.38
C GLY A 89 1.34 6.47 -17.12
N SER A 90 1.82 6.95 -15.98
CA SER A 90 1.17 6.74 -14.67
C SER A 90 0.68 8.01 -13.98
N ARG A 91 0.63 9.15 -14.67
CA ARG A 91 0.04 10.37 -14.11
C ARG A 91 -1.46 10.40 -14.41
N PHE A 92 -2.27 10.06 -13.43
CA PHE A 92 -3.73 10.13 -13.50
C PHE A 92 -4.20 11.52 -13.04
N PRO A 93 -4.51 12.45 -13.96
CA PRO A 93 -4.67 13.88 -13.65
C PRO A 93 -5.86 14.22 -12.74
N PHE A 94 -6.75 13.25 -12.48
CA PHE A 94 -7.94 13.44 -11.66
C PHE A 94 -7.99 12.49 -10.44
N MET A 95 -6.93 11.71 -10.18
CA MET A 95 -6.95 10.67 -9.13
C MET A 95 -7.04 11.25 -7.73
N ASP A 96 -6.36 12.39 -7.49
CA ASP A 96 -6.29 13.07 -6.20
C ASP A 96 -7.16 14.34 -6.16
N SER A 97 -7.96 14.59 -7.20
CA SER A 97 -8.84 15.76 -7.28
C SER A 97 -10.18 15.50 -6.59
N GLU A 98 -10.53 16.30 -5.59
CA GLU A 98 -11.88 16.28 -5.01
C GLU A 98 -12.90 16.89 -5.97
N THR A 99 -14.11 16.32 -6.03
CA THR A 99 -15.17 16.71 -6.98
C THR A 99 -15.58 18.17 -6.90
N GLU A 100 -15.38 18.81 -5.75
CA GLU A 100 -15.70 20.22 -5.48
C GLU A 100 -14.70 21.21 -6.11
N ASN A 101 -13.48 20.75 -6.41
CA ASN A 101 -12.40 21.58 -6.95
C ASN A 101 -12.27 21.51 -8.48
N LEU A 102 -13.06 20.67 -9.16
CA LEU A 102 -13.03 20.58 -10.62
C LEU A 102 -13.94 21.63 -11.27
N THR A 103 -13.42 22.30 -12.29
CA THR A 103 -14.22 23.16 -13.15
C THR A 103 -15.19 22.34 -14.01
N GLN A 104 -16.27 22.95 -14.48
CA GLN A 104 -17.25 22.28 -15.35
C GLN A 104 -16.61 21.73 -16.65
N ALA A 105 -15.55 22.37 -17.14
CA ALA A 105 -14.79 21.90 -18.31
C ALA A 105 -14.00 20.62 -18.00
N GLU A 106 -13.32 20.58 -16.85
CA GLU A 106 -12.54 19.41 -16.41
C GLU A 106 -13.44 18.21 -16.08
N LEU A 107 -14.62 18.44 -15.49
CA LEU A 107 -15.60 17.38 -15.27
C LEU A 107 -16.08 16.74 -16.58
N LYS A 108 -16.31 17.55 -17.63
CA LYS A 108 -16.64 17.02 -18.97
C LYS A 108 -15.50 16.20 -19.55
N GLN A 109 -14.25 16.64 -19.35
CA GLN A 109 -13.07 15.92 -19.79
C GLN A 109 -12.89 14.59 -19.05
N LEU A 110 -13.02 14.58 -17.72
CA LEU A 110 -12.98 13.37 -16.89
C LEU A 110 -14.05 12.35 -17.31
N HIS A 111 -15.29 12.82 -17.51
CA HIS A 111 -16.38 11.95 -17.98
C HIS A 111 -16.10 11.37 -19.38
N GLY A 112 -15.50 12.16 -20.28
CA GLY A 112 -15.07 11.69 -21.60
C GLY A 112 -14.00 10.59 -21.51
N LEU A 113 -13.01 10.78 -20.63
CA LEU A 113 -11.95 9.79 -20.40
C LEU A 113 -12.51 8.51 -19.78
N TYR A 114 -13.38 8.62 -18.78
CA TYR A 114 -14.05 7.48 -18.17
C TYR A 114 -14.79 6.65 -19.22
N ARG A 115 -15.62 7.29 -20.05
CA ARG A 115 -16.34 6.61 -21.14
C ARG A 115 -15.40 5.88 -22.08
N LYS A 116 -14.27 6.51 -22.45
CA LYS A 116 -13.27 5.93 -23.34
C LYS A 116 -12.63 4.68 -22.72
N THR A 117 -12.24 4.75 -21.46
CA THR A 117 -11.63 3.62 -20.73
C THR A 117 -12.61 2.47 -20.58
N VAL A 118 -13.85 2.74 -20.14
CA VAL A 118 -14.90 1.73 -20.00
C VAL A 118 -15.21 1.07 -21.34
N THR A 119 -15.28 1.84 -22.43
CA THR A 119 -15.53 1.30 -23.78
C THR A 119 -14.40 0.38 -24.23
N ARG A 120 -13.14 0.79 -24.02
CA ARG A 120 -11.96 -0.02 -24.35
C ARG A 120 -11.94 -1.33 -23.56
N TYR A 121 -12.13 -1.26 -22.23
CA TYR A 121 -12.18 -2.45 -21.39
C TYR A 121 -13.34 -3.36 -21.79
N THR A 122 -14.54 -2.82 -21.99
CA THR A 122 -15.71 -3.60 -22.43
C THR A 122 -15.44 -4.32 -23.75
N LEU A 123 -14.83 -3.65 -24.73
CA LEU A 123 -14.48 -4.25 -26.00
C LEU A 123 -13.43 -5.35 -25.83
N LEU A 124 -12.40 -5.10 -25.01
CA LEU A 124 -11.37 -6.08 -24.68
C LEU A 124 -11.97 -7.31 -24.00
N SER A 125 -12.73 -7.15 -22.91
CA SER A 125 -13.39 -8.27 -22.22
C SER A 125 -14.37 -9.03 -23.12
N LYS A 126 -14.97 -8.36 -24.12
CA LYS A 126 -15.82 -9.03 -25.12
C LYS A 126 -14.99 -9.81 -26.14
N ALA A 127 -13.81 -9.32 -26.52
CA ALA A 127 -12.87 -10.03 -27.37
C ALA A 127 -12.23 -11.23 -26.66
N LEU A 128 -11.80 -11.08 -25.40
CA LEU A 128 -11.24 -12.15 -24.58
C LEU A 128 -12.23 -13.29 -24.36
N ARG A 129 -13.50 -12.97 -24.06
CA ARG A 129 -14.57 -13.98 -23.99
C ARG A 129 -14.79 -14.72 -25.30
N LYS A 130 -14.62 -14.07 -26.46
CA LYS A 130 -14.72 -14.73 -27.77
C LYS A 130 -13.52 -15.65 -28.04
N LEU A 131 -12.35 -15.32 -27.49
CA LEU A 131 -11.12 -16.08 -27.66
C LEU A 131 -10.94 -17.16 -26.57
N SER A 132 -11.88 -17.25 -25.61
CA SER A 132 -11.82 -18.16 -24.46
C SER A 132 -10.53 -18.07 -23.63
N ILE A 133 -9.92 -16.87 -23.61
CA ILE A 133 -8.75 -16.59 -22.79
C ILE A 133 -9.23 -16.11 -21.42
N ASP A 134 -8.74 -16.77 -20.38
CA ASP A 134 -9.00 -16.39 -18.99
C ASP A 134 -8.19 -15.14 -18.61
N GLU A 135 -8.79 -14.20 -17.89
CA GLU A 135 -8.17 -12.93 -17.51
C GLU A 135 -6.90 -13.16 -16.65
N ASP A 136 -6.91 -14.24 -15.87
CA ASP A 136 -5.78 -14.69 -15.03
C ASP A 136 -4.55 -15.14 -15.83
N GLN A 137 -4.75 -15.71 -17.04
CA GLN A 137 -3.63 -16.14 -17.91
C GLN A 137 -2.89 -14.96 -18.56
N LEU A 138 -3.59 -13.84 -18.79
CA LEU A 138 -3.00 -12.62 -19.34
C LEU A 138 -2.17 -11.89 -18.28
N LEU A 139 -2.66 -11.80 -17.06
CA LEU A 139 -1.93 -11.16 -15.95
C LEU A 139 -0.63 -11.91 -15.63
N ALA A 140 -0.65 -13.25 -15.70
CA ALA A 140 0.56 -14.06 -15.53
C ALA A 140 1.60 -13.88 -16.65
N SER A 141 1.16 -13.55 -17.88
CA SER A 141 2.07 -13.35 -19.02
C SER A 141 2.80 -12.01 -19.03
N VAL A 142 2.36 -11.04 -18.24
CA VAL A 142 2.98 -9.71 -18.15
C VAL A 142 4.16 -9.68 -17.16
N ASP A 143 4.22 -10.64 -16.22
CA ASP A 143 5.32 -10.77 -15.25
C ASP A 143 6.55 -11.53 -15.80
N ASP A 144 6.48 -12.09 -17.01
CA ASP A 144 7.56 -12.90 -17.62
C ASP A 144 8.23 -12.21 -18.82
N SER A 145 8.30 -10.88 -18.83
CA SER A 145 9.02 -10.08 -19.86
C SER A 145 9.87 -8.95 -19.29
#